data_AF-A0A7W0G7R7-F1
#
_entry.id   AF-A0A7W0G7R7-F1
#
_cell.length_a   1.000
_cell.length_b   1.000
_cell.length_c   1.000
_cell.angle_alpha   90.00
_cell.angle_beta   90.00
_cell.angle_gamma   90.00
#
_symmetry.space_group_name_H-M   'P 1'
#
loop_
_entity.id
_entity.type
_entity.pdbx_description
1 polymer ?
#
loop_
_entity_poly.entity_id
_entity_poly.type
_entity_poly.pdbx_seq_one_letter_code
_entity_poly.pdbx_strand_id
1 'polypeptide(L)'
;MREKILDEEKSENLQIYAVWLNQRVTDEKDEIDESILADPRVTQYWDEEGITGTYFAQADLGGLGYSGFVYDVYYVFGPDATWNLEPAPLAGAGAPVLYEGDKFLAALKTQL
;
A
#
# COMPACT_ATOMS: atom_id res chain seq x y z
N MET A 1 -8.60 3.79 -4.18
CA MET A 1 -8.59 2.47 -3.49
C MET A 1 -9.94 1.77 -3.52
N ARG A 2 -10.99 2.26 -2.85
CA ARG A 2 -12.30 1.59 -2.80
C ARG A 2 -12.88 1.29 -4.19
N GLU A 3 -13.25 2.33 -4.93
CA GLU A 3 -13.92 2.20 -6.23
C GLU A 3 -13.02 1.55 -7.28
N LYS A 4 -11.74 1.91 -7.31
CA LYS A 4 -10.81 1.48 -8.37
C LYS A 4 -10.22 0.09 -8.17
N ILE A 5 -10.15 -0.39 -6.93
CA ILE A 5 -9.49 -1.67 -6.61
C ILE A 5 -10.49 -2.63 -5.99
N LEU A 6 -11.06 -2.27 -4.82
CA LEU A 6 -11.92 -3.17 -4.06
C LEU A 6 -13.25 -3.45 -4.76
N ASP A 7 -13.78 -2.48 -5.50
CA ASP A 7 -15.03 -2.65 -6.26
C ASP A 7 -14.83 -3.38 -7.58
N GLU A 8 -13.66 -3.26 -8.20
CA GLU A 8 -13.34 -3.86 -9.50
C GLU A 8 -12.73 -5.26 -9.42
N GLU A 9 -12.01 -5.57 -8.34
CA GLU A 9 -11.46 -6.90 -8.07
C GLU A 9 -12.20 -7.51 -6.89
N LYS A 10 -12.68 -8.74 -7.03
CA LYS A 10 -13.54 -9.44 -6.05
C LYS A 10 -12.96 -10.79 -5.59
N SER A 11 -11.75 -11.13 -6.03
CA SER A 11 -11.06 -12.33 -5.58
C SER A 11 -10.90 -12.35 -4.06
N GLU A 12 -11.20 -13.50 -3.47
CA GLU A 12 -10.96 -13.81 -2.05
C GLU A 12 -9.46 -13.98 -1.75
N ASN A 13 -8.64 -14.18 -2.79
CA ASN A 13 -7.18 -14.25 -2.68
C ASN A 13 -6.54 -12.86 -2.58
N LEU A 14 -7.30 -11.79 -2.86
CA LEU A 14 -6.81 -10.43 -2.67
C LEU A 14 -6.70 -10.14 -1.17
N GLN A 15 -5.53 -9.67 -0.75
CA GLN A 15 -5.27 -9.16 0.59
C GLN A 15 -4.64 -7.77 0.45
N ILE A 16 -5.21 -6.79 1.13
CA ILE A 16 -4.72 -5.41 1.15
C ILE A 16 -4.33 -5.04 2.57
N TYR A 17 -3.10 -4.54 2.73
CA TYR A 17 -2.64 -3.92 3.96
C TYR A 17 -2.60 -2.41 3.75
N ALA A 18 -3.56 -1.70 4.34
CA ALA A 18 -3.58 -0.24 4.32
C ALA A 18 -2.82 0.29 5.53
N VAL A 19 -1.69 0.96 5.30
CA VAL A 19 -0.88 1.55 6.35
C VAL A 19 -1.08 3.06 6.34
N TRP A 20 -1.72 3.55 7.40
CA TRP A 20 -1.93 4.97 7.64
C TRP A 20 -0.68 5.55 8.31
N LEU A 21 -0.24 6.72 7.85
CA LEU A 21 1.03 7.35 8.22
C LEU A 21 0.81 8.79 8.70
N ASN A 22 1.60 9.22 9.67
CA ASN A 22 1.73 10.63 10.05
C ASN A 22 2.46 11.43 8.96
N GLN A 23 1.72 12.16 8.10
CA GLN A 23 2.34 13.11 7.16
C GLN A 23 2.55 14.48 7.79
N ARG A 24 1.70 14.85 8.74
CA ARG A 24 1.79 16.09 9.49
C ARG A 24 1.94 15.76 10.96
N VAL A 25 2.61 16.67 11.68
CA VAL A 25 2.80 16.58 13.14
C VAL A 25 1.49 16.61 13.94
N THR A 26 0.38 16.91 13.28
CA THR A 26 -0.96 16.98 13.86
C THR A 26 -1.86 15.84 13.41
N ASP A 27 -1.39 14.95 12.53
CA ASP A 27 -2.20 13.80 12.13
C ASP A 27 -2.35 12.88 13.36
N GLU A 28 -3.57 12.44 13.64
CA GLU A 28 -3.87 11.56 14.76
C GLU A 28 -4.61 10.31 14.30
N LYS A 29 -4.40 9.19 15.00
CA LYS A 29 -5.00 7.89 14.64
C LYS A 29 -6.53 7.94 14.58
N ASP A 30 -7.15 8.69 15.48
CA ASP A 30 -8.60 8.80 15.60
C ASP A 30 -9.25 9.66 14.51
N GLU A 31 -8.45 10.39 13.71
CA GLU A 31 -8.91 11.10 12.52
C GLU A 31 -9.11 10.16 11.31
N ILE A 32 -8.64 8.91 11.39
CA ILE A 32 -8.81 7.91 10.35
C ILE A 32 -10.25 7.39 10.36
N ASP A 33 -11.01 7.74 9.32
CA ASP A 33 -12.28 7.08 9.04
C ASP A 33 -12.03 5.71 8.39
N GLU A 34 -11.87 4.67 9.22
CA GLU A 34 -11.64 3.29 8.76
C GLU A 34 -12.77 2.76 7.87
N SER A 35 -13.98 3.37 7.90
CA SER A 35 -15.13 2.91 7.13
C SER A 35 -14.92 3.06 5.61
N ILE A 36 -14.04 3.97 5.17
CA ILE A 36 -13.75 4.21 3.75
C ILE A 36 -13.07 3.00 3.08
N LEU A 37 -12.40 2.14 3.87
CA LEU A 37 -11.80 0.89 3.43
C LEU A 37 -12.40 -0.34 4.12
N ALA A 38 -13.62 -0.25 4.66
CA ALA A 38 -14.29 -1.38 5.29
C ALA A 38 -14.63 -2.48 4.27
N ASP A 39 -13.71 -3.43 4.09
CA ASP A 39 -13.80 -4.60 3.21
C ASP A 39 -13.09 -5.77 3.90
N PRO A 40 -13.65 -7.00 3.88
CA PRO A 40 -13.06 -8.16 4.55
C PRO A 40 -11.64 -8.51 4.08
N ARG A 41 -11.21 -8.01 2.92
CA ARG A 41 -9.88 -8.23 2.35
C ARG A 41 -8.86 -7.18 2.77
N VAL A 42 -9.28 -6.16 3.53
CA VAL A 42 -8.41 -5.06 3.98
C VAL A 42 -8.11 -5.22 5.46
N THR A 43 -6.83 -5.25 5.80
CA THR A 43 -6.35 -5.01 7.16
C THR A 43 -5.73 -3.62 7.24
N GLN A 44 -6.17 -2.82 8.19
CA GLN A 44 -5.72 -1.44 8.37
C GLN A 44 -4.76 -1.36 9.56
N TYR A 45 -3.65 -0.64 9.39
CA TYR A 45 -2.65 -0.39 10.42
C TYR A 45 -2.38 1.09 10.57
N TRP A 46 -2.09 1.51 11.80
CA TRP A 46 -1.56 2.84 12.09
C TRP A 46 -0.06 2.72 12.35
N ASP A 47 0.75 3.44 11.56
CA ASP A 47 2.20 3.50 11.70
C ASP A 47 2.62 4.89 12.19
N GLU A 48 2.40 5.10 13.49
CA GLU A 48 2.67 6.37 14.18
C GLU A 48 4.14 6.79 14.07
N GLU A 49 5.03 5.79 14.18
CA GLU A 49 6.47 5.96 14.18
C GLU A 49 7.05 6.13 12.77
N GLY A 50 6.24 5.95 11.73
CA GLY A 50 6.66 6.08 10.33
C GLY A 50 7.63 4.98 9.88
N ILE A 51 7.58 3.81 10.52
CA ILE A 51 8.51 2.69 10.29
C ILE A 51 8.49 2.27 8.81
N THR A 52 7.30 2.06 8.25
CA THR A 52 7.12 1.57 6.88
C THR A 52 7.52 2.64 5.85
N GLY A 53 7.08 3.88 6.04
CA GLY A 53 7.41 5.00 5.16
C GLY A 53 8.91 5.30 5.13
N THR A 54 9.60 5.20 6.27
CA THR A 54 11.06 5.37 6.31
C THR A 54 11.78 4.18 5.67
N TYR A 55 11.41 2.96 6.03
CA TYR A 55 12.07 1.77 5.52
C TYR A 55 11.93 1.64 3.99
N PHE A 56 10.74 1.82 3.42
CA PHE A 56 10.52 1.70 1.98
C PHE A 56 11.23 2.79 1.16
N ALA A 57 11.37 4.01 1.71
CA ALA A 57 12.17 5.06 1.08
C ALA A 57 13.67 4.72 1.10
N GLN A 58 14.19 4.19 2.22
CA GLN A 58 15.59 3.80 2.33
C GLN A 58 15.95 2.63 1.40
N ALA A 59 15.05 1.67 1.25
CA ALA A 59 15.21 0.54 0.34
C ALA A 59 15.04 0.90 -1.14
N ASP A 60 14.59 2.13 -1.46
CA ASP A 60 14.09 2.53 -2.79
C ASP A 60 13.17 1.45 -3.38
N LEU A 61 12.26 0.92 -2.56
CA LEU A 61 11.42 -0.19 -2.97
C LEU A 61 10.58 0.24 -4.16
N GLY A 62 10.66 -0.52 -5.26
CA GLY A 62 9.97 -0.20 -6.51
C GLY A 62 10.59 0.94 -7.33
N GLY A 63 11.76 1.46 -6.95
CA GLY A 63 12.48 2.49 -7.71
C GLY A 63 11.71 3.81 -7.82
N LEU A 64 10.98 4.18 -6.75
CA LEU A 64 10.12 5.36 -6.74
C LEU A 64 10.90 6.67 -6.50
N GLY A 65 12.16 6.59 -6.07
CA GLY A 65 13.06 7.75 -5.97
C GLY A 65 12.78 8.66 -4.77
N TYR A 66 12.09 8.16 -3.75
CA TYR A 66 11.89 8.89 -2.49
C TYR A 66 13.15 8.85 -1.63
N SER A 67 13.36 9.88 -0.81
CA SER A 67 14.44 9.91 0.17
C SER A 67 13.90 10.27 1.55
N GLY A 68 14.35 9.56 2.57
CA GLY A 68 13.95 9.74 3.97
C GLY A 68 12.59 9.14 4.32
N PHE A 69 11.55 9.42 3.53
CA PHE A 69 10.19 8.97 3.82
C PHE A 69 9.33 8.89 2.54
N VAL A 70 8.54 7.83 2.41
CA VAL A 70 7.60 7.62 1.30
C VAL A 70 6.17 7.51 1.82
N TYR A 71 5.22 8.08 1.07
CA TYR A 71 3.80 8.07 1.37
C TYR A 71 2.98 8.21 0.09
N ASP A 72 1.67 7.93 0.18
CA ASP A 72 0.77 7.95 -0.99
C ASP A 72 1.26 6.99 -2.07
N VAL A 73 1.64 5.76 -1.69
CA VAL A 73 2.20 4.75 -2.61
C VAL A 73 1.48 3.43 -2.49
N TYR A 74 1.63 2.58 -3.50
CA TYR A 74 1.26 1.17 -3.42
C TYR A 74 2.41 0.28 -3.87
N TYR A 75 2.40 -0.93 -3.33
CA TYR A 75 3.29 -2.03 -3.67
C TYR A 75 2.46 -3.29 -3.90
N VAL A 76 2.69 -3.97 -5.01
CA VAL A 76 2.01 -5.22 -5.37
C VAL A 76 3.00 -6.36 -5.25
N PHE A 77 2.63 -7.35 -4.45
CA PHE A 77 3.39 -8.58 -4.27
C PHE A 77 2.57 -9.76 -4.77
N GLY A 78 3.23 -10.68 -5.47
CA GLY A 78 2.62 -11.93 -5.92
C GLY A 78 2.61 -13.01 -4.84
N PRO A 79 1.97 -14.16 -5.10
CA PRO A 79 1.91 -15.28 -4.16
C PRO A 79 3.29 -15.89 -3.84
N ASP A 80 4.28 -15.68 -4.72
CA ASP A 80 5.66 -16.14 -4.52
C ASP A 80 6.51 -15.15 -3.70
N ALA A 81 5.93 -14.03 -3.25
CA ALA A 81 6.64 -13.03 -2.46
C ALA A 81 7.01 -13.54 -1.06
N THR A 82 8.25 -13.28 -0.68
CA THR A 82 8.76 -13.53 0.67
C THR A 82 8.82 -12.24 1.46
N TRP A 83 8.33 -12.28 2.69
CA TRP A 83 8.27 -11.13 3.59
C TRP A 83 9.42 -11.19 4.61
N ASN A 84 10.61 -10.80 4.15
CA ASN A 84 11.80 -10.66 4.98
C ASN A 84 12.27 -9.18 4.99
N LEU A 85 13.54 -8.92 5.33
CA LEU A 85 14.09 -7.56 5.34
C LEU A 85 14.11 -6.89 3.96
N GLU A 86 13.88 -7.59 2.86
CA GLU A 86 13.73 -7.05 1.51
C GLU A 86 12.60 -7.81 0.78
N PRO A 87 11.35 -7.34 0.88
CA PRO A 87 10.21 -8.04 0.29
C PRO A 87 10.34 -8.19 -1.23
N ALA A 88 10.30 -9.44 -1.72
CA ALA A 88 10.47 -9.75 -3.15
C ALA A 88 9.87 -11.13 -3.53
N PRO A 89 9.47 -11.34 -4.80
CA PRO A 89 9.51 -10.36 -5.89
C PRO A 89 8.39 -9.32 -5.79
N LEU A 90 8.71 -8.09 -6.19
CA LEU A 90 7.76 -7.01 -6.36
C LEU A 90 7.16 -7.08 -7.76
N ALA A 91 5.84 -7.24 -7.85
CA ALA A 91 5.10 -7.33 -9.11
C ALA A 91 4.75 -5.95 -9.68
N GLY A 92 4.65 -4.92 -8.83
CA GLY A 92 4.39 -3.56 -9.27
C GLY A 92 4.47 -2.55 -8.13
N ALA A 93 4.70 -1.29 -8.48
CA ALA A 93 4.64 -0.17 -7.55
C ALA A 93 4.28 1.13 -8.28
N GLY A 94 3.79 2.10 -7.52
CA GLY A 94 3.51 3.43 -8.05
C GLY A 94 3.16 4.45 -6.97
N ALA A 95 3.27 5.71 -7.38
CA ALA A 95 3.01 6.89 -6.58
C ALA A 95 2.53 8.02 -7.52
N PRO A 96 1.54 8.85 -7.13
CA PRO A 96 0.69 8.69 -5.97
C PRO A 96 -0.38 7.59 -6.16
N VAL A 97 -0.75 6.86 -5.11
CA VAL A 97 -1.76 5.78 -5.19
C VAL A 97 -3.13 6.32 -5.64
N LEU A 98 -3.41 7.59 -5.36
CA LEU A 98 -4.64 8.26 -5.78
C LEU A 98 -4.79 8.34 -7.30
N TYR A 99 -3.70 8.54 -8.05
CA TYR A 99 -3.75 8.72 -9.52
C TYR A 99 -3.37 7.46 -10.29
N GLU A 100 -2.71 6.50 -9.65
CA GLU A 100 -2.20 5.29 -10.31
C GLU A 100 -3.15 4.07 -10.19
N GLY A 101 -4.44 4.31 -9.90
CA GLY A 101 -5.42 3.24 -9.65
C GLY A 101 -5.53 2.20 -10.77
N ASP A 102 -5.51 2.62 -12.03
CA ASP A 102 -5.61 1.70 -13.18
C ASP A 102 -4.34 0.83 -13.31
N LYS A 103 -3.15 1.40 -13.06
CA LYS A 103 -1.87 0.67 -13.03
C LYS A 103 -1.82 -0.30 -11.86
N PHE A 104 -2.31 0.11 -10.70
CA PHE A 104 -2.40 -0.74 -9.51
C PHE A 104 -3.32 -1.94 -9.77
N LEU A 105 -4.53 -1.71 -10.30
CA LEU A 105 -5.47 -2.78 -10.62
C LEU A 105 -4.88 -3.75 -11.64
N ALA A 106 -4.22 -3.24 -12.69
CA ALA A 106 -3.57 -4.07 -13.70
C ALA A 106 -2.47 -4.95 -13.09
N ALA A 107 -1.61 -4.39 -12.23
CA ALA A 107 -0.57 -5.15 -11.53
C ALA A 107 -1.18 -6.26 -10.65
N LEU A 108 -2.20 -5.95 -9.85
CA LEU A 108 -2.90 -6.95 -9.02
C LEU A 108 -3.48 -8.11 -9.82
N LYS A 109 -4.17 -7.82 -10.92
CA LYS A 109 -4.84 -8.85 -11.75
C LYS A 109 -3.88 -9.85 -12.37
N THR A 110 -2.59 -9.52 -12.48
CA THR A 110 -1.58 -10.48 -12.96
C THR A 110 -1.08 -11.44 -11.88
N GLN A 111 -1.44 -11.20 -10.61
CA GLN A 111 -0.96 -11.95 -9.46
C GLN A 111 -2.05 -12.79 -8.77
N LEU A 112 -3.31 -12.65 -9.19
CA LEU A 112 -4.48 -13.35 -8.64
C LEU A 112 -4.90 -14.51 -9.55
#